data_AF-A0AAV6YUV9-F1
#
_entry.id   AF-A0AAV6YUV9-F1
#
_cell.length_a   1.000
_cell.length_b   1.000
_cell.length_c   1.000
_cell.angle_alpha   90.00
_cell.angle_beta   90.00
_cell.angle_gamma   90.00
#
_symmetry.space_group_name_H-M   'P 1'
#
loop_
_entity.id
_entity.type
_entity.pdbx_description
1 polymer ?
#
loop_
_entity_poly.entity_id
_entity_poly.type
_entity_poly.pdbx_seq_one_letter_code
_entity_poly.pdbx_strand_id
1 'polypeptide(L)'
;MFVSSPPQPVKHGDIVQLVHGITARFLNTHDVAAPFSPYAQEISCYIDYNISMPAQTLWKVDIINRESDGDTWKTILSEVKLLHVNTSAALKLSGFTLPDWGFRQLEVVGDKMAKGSHPSLVWNVEEHRYGKSREQAEREQELHTPVQMDVGRNLSFMARFWELQWKMLTMRSESPEHKYCSAPLDWVTLDTSIAYWLHPRTTAQIQLLGNPVIWYSANAGAIIYTVLFLFYLLRQRRRIYDIPQGAWQSFQLAGTLCLGGWAVNYLPFFLMEKTLFLYHYLPALTLQILLLPPVLEHVRHHVIRSDTVQNTFSAVLLVWMSSIILTFSKLCPLTYGEPALSPQELRSLRWRDTWDILIRK
;
A
#
# COMPACT_ATOMS: atom_id res chain seq x y z
N MET A 1 21.96 -13.09 35.76
CA MET A 1 22.85 -12.09 36.40
C MET A 1 22.12 -11.53 37.59
N PHE A 2 22.75 -11.52 38.77
CA PHE A 2 22.20 -10.88 39.98
C PHE A 2 22.57 -9.39 39.94
N VAL A 3 21.62 -8.50 40.23
CA VAL A 3 21.90 -7.06 40.33
C VAL A 3 22.52 -6.79 41.70
N SER A 4 23.64 -6.06 41.74
CA SER A 4 24.24 -5.64 43.01
C SER A 4 23.26 -4.82 43.85
N SER A 5 23.38 -4.89 45.17
CA SER A 5 22.64 -4.02 46.10
C SER A 5 23.63 -3.05 46.77
N PRO A 6 23.60 -1.74 46.47
CA PRO A 6 22.64 -1.03 45.61
C PRO A 6 22.86 -1.27 44.09
N PRO A 7 21.82 -1.09 43.27
CA PRO A 7 21.90 -1.25 41.82
C PRO A 7 22.82 -0.19 41.22
N GLN A 8 23.76 -0.61 40.38
CA GLN A 8 24.63 0.28 39.65
C GLN A 8 23.97 0.65 38.30
N PRO A 9 23.61 1.93 38.07
CA PRO A 9 23.07 2.35 36.79
C PRO A 9 24.17 2.36 35.72
N VAL A 10 23.82 1.99 34.49
CA VAL A 10 24.72 2.12 33.33
C VAL A 10 24.73 3.58 32.86
N LYS A 11 25.91 4.14 32.69
CA LYS A 11 26.13 5.53 32.28
C LYS A 11 26.80 5.62 30.92
N HIS A 12 26.75 6.82 30.34
CA HIS A 12 27.51 7.15 29.14
C HIS A 12 29.01 6.85 29.36
N GLY A 13 29.60 6.12 28.41
CA GLY A 13 31.00 5.74 28.42
C GLY A 13 31.31 4.41 29.11
N ASP A 14 30.34 3.81 29.80
CA ASP A 14 30.53 2.50 30.45
C ASP A 14 30.78 1.40 29.41
N ILE A 15 31.64 0.46 29.77
CA ILE A 15 31.91 -0.74 28.98
C ILE A 15 31.09 -1.88 29.56
N VAL A 16 30.21 -2.45 28.73
CA VAL A 16 29.27 -3.50 29.10
C VAL A 16 29.46 -4.74 28.25
N GLN A 17 28.98 -5.87 28.77
CA GLN A 17 28.82 -7.11 28.03
C GLN A 17 27.32 -7.37 27.85
N LEU A 18 26.89 -7.57 26.61
CA LEU A 18 25.50 -7.89 26.30
C LEU A 18 25.34 -9.40 26.23
N VAL A 19 24.55 -9.95 27.14
CA VAL A 19 24.31 -11.39 27.26
C VAL A 19 22.88 -11.70 26.87
N HIS A 20 22.69 -12.60 25.92
CA HIS A 20 21.37 -13.04 25.52
C HIS A 20 20.70 -13.83 26.66
N GLY A 21 19.52 -13.41 27.09
CA GLY A 21 18.87 -13.91 28.31
C GLY A 21 18.56 -15.41 28.29
N ILE A 22 18.19 -15.97 27.14
CA ILE A 22 17.79 -17.39 27.01
C ILE A 22 19.00 -18.29 26.78
N THR A 23 19.89 -17.91 25.87
CA THR A 23 21.00 -18.77 25.43
C THR A 23 22.29 -18.53 26.21
N ALA A 24 22.32 -17.51 27.07
CA ALA A 24 23.49 -17.07 27.84
C ALA A 24 24.73 -16.78 26.98
N ARG A 25 24.55 -16.46 25.70
CA ARG A 25 25.64 -16.14 24.77
C ARG A 25 25.94 -14.65 24.76
N PHE A 26 27.20 -14.31 24.57
CA PHE A 26 27.66 -12.93 24.50
C PHE A 26 27.53 -12.37 23.08
N LEU A 27 27.03 -11.15 22.96
CA LEU A 27 27.09 -10.42 21.71
C LEU A 27 28.56 -10.11 21.35
N ASN A 28 28.94 -10.45 20.13
CA ASN A 28 30.31 -10.42 19.66
C ASN A 28 30.38 -9.91 18.22
N THR A 29 31.49 -9.27 17.88
CA THR A 29 31.85 -8.98 16.49
C THR A 29 33.33 -9.24 16.29
N HIS A 30 33.72 -9.51 15.05
CA HIS A 30 35.06 -9.93 14.69
C HIS A 30 35.35 -9.54 13.23
N ASP A 31 36.58 -9.75 12.79
CA ASP A 31 37.01 -9.34 11.44
C ASP A 31 36.59 -10.34 10.36
N VAL A 32 35.28 -10.57 10.29
CA VAL A 32 34.58 -11.34 9.26
C VAL A 32 33.52 -10.46 8.65
N ALA A 33 33.39 -10.52 7.34
CA ALA A 33 32.41 -9.71 6.60
C ALA A 33 30.98 -10.19 6.90
N ALA A 34 30.04 -9.25 7.02
CA ALA A 34 28.64 -9.59 7.20
C ALA A 34 28.08 -10.30 5.95
N PRO A 35 27.10 -11.22 6.09
CA PRO A 35 26.63 -12.07 4.99
C PRO A 35 26.09 -11.30 3.76
N PHE A 36 25.38 -10.19 3.95
CA PHE A 36 24.82 -9.37 2.85
C PHE A 36 25.50 -8.02 2.70
N SER A 37 26.16 -7.56 3.77
CA SER A 37 26.88 -6.29 3.79
C SER A 37 28.40 -6.52 3.90
N PRO A 38 29.09 -6.89 2.81
CA PRO A 38 30.49 -7.33 2.88
C PRO A 38 31.47 -6.24 3.33
N TYR A 39 31.04 -4.98 3.29
CA TYR A 39 31.79 -3.81 3.77
C TYR A 39 31.68 -3.59 5.29
N ALA A 40 30.81 -4.33 5.97
CA ALA A 40 30.58 -4.26 7.41
C ALA A 40 31.00 -5.57 8.09
N GLN A 41 31.25 -5.52 9.40
CA GLN A 41 31.61 -6.69 10.19
C GLN A 41 30.36 -7.50 10.58
N GLU A 42 30.49 -8.82 10.60
CA GLU A 42 29.47 -9.72 11.12
C GLU A 42 29.27 -9.51 12.63
N ILE A 43 28.01 -9.56 13.06
CA ILE A 43 27.63 -9.58 14.47
C ILE A 43 27.00 -10.91 14.77
N SER A 44 27.55 -11.58 15.79
CA SER A 44 27.19 -12.94 16.16
C SER A 44 27.07 -13.07 17.69
N CYS A 45 26.47 -14.16 18.12
CA CYS A 45 26.54 -14.59 19.52
C CYS A 45 27.71 -15.57 19.64
N TYR A 46 28.71 -15.21 20.43
CA TYR A 46 29.93 -16.01 20.55
C TYR A 46 29.69 -17.33 21.28
N ILE A 47 30.33 -18.40 20.80
CA ILE A 47 30.26 -19.76 21.33
C ILE A 47 31.69 -20.28 21.51
N ASP A 48 32.02 -20.76 22.71
CA ASP A 48 33.36 -21.31 23.05
C ASP A 48 33.68 -22.68 22.41
N TYR A 49 33.10 -23.01 21.26
CA TYR A 49 33.35 -24.30 20.63
C TYR A 49 34.37 -24.18 19.49
N ASN A 50 35.61 -24.57 19.78
CA ASN A 50 36.62 -24.86 18.77
C ASN A 50 36.93 -23.70 17.81
N ILE A 51 37.00 -22.47 18.32
CA ILE A 51 37.28 -21.27 17.54
C ILE A 51 38.70 -20.79 17.85
N SER A 52 39.49 -20.51 16.81
CA SER A 52 40.86 -19.98 16.90
C SER A 52 40.94 -18.49 17.25
N MET A 53 39.80 -17.82 17.45
CA MET A 53 39.71 -16.38 17.71
C MET A 53 39.19 -16.12 19.12
N PRO A 54 39.83 -15.23 19.89
CA PRO A 54 39.37 -14.89 21.23
C PRO A 54 38.05 -14.12 21.19
N ALA A 55 37.22 -14.32 22.20
CA ALA A 55 35.96 -13.60 22.35
C ALA A 55 36.21 -12.08 22.47
N GLN A 56 35.52 -11.29 21.66
CA GLN A 56 35.52 -9.82 21.72
C GLN A 56 34.10 -9.35 22.04
N THR A 57 33.79 -9.28 23.33
CA THR A 57 32.41 -9.13 23.83
C THR A 57 32.15 -7.78 24.50
N LEU A 58 33.13 -6.88 24.47
CA LEU A 58 33.07 -5.60 25.16
C LEU A 58 32.48 -4.52 24.25
N TRP A 59 31.42 -3.89 24.74
CA TRP A 59 30.70 -2.81 24.06
C TRP A 59 30.69 -1.57 24.93
N LYS A 60 31.13 -0.44 24.38
CA LYS A 60 31.04 0.87 25.02
C LYS A 60 29.67 1.48 24.71
N VAL A 61 28.97 1.94 25.74
CA VAL A 61 27.68 2.62 25.62
C VAL A 61 27.92 4.11 25.37
N ASP A 62 27.37 4.63 24.28
CA ASP A 62 27.44 6.05 23.91
C ASP A 62 26.02 6.63 23.82
N ILE A 63 25.60 7.34 24.88
CA ILE A 63 24.28 8.01 24.95
C ILE A 63 24.31 9.30 24.13
N ILE A 64 23.46 9.38 23.10
CA ILE A 64 23.41 10.50 22.14
C ILE A 64 22.67 11.70 22.73
N ASN A 65 21.48 11.47 23.32
CA ASN A 65 20.60 12.50 23.86
C ASN A 65 20.95 12.87 25.32
N ARG A 66 22.24 12.84 25.66
CA ARG A 66 22.72 13.12 27.02
C ARG A 66 22.36 14.52 27.52
N GLU A 67 22.30 15.49 26.62
CA GLU A 67 22.03 16.90 26.96
C GLU A 67 20.57 17.12 27.38
N SER A 68 19.63 16.31 26.86
CA SER A 68 18.21 16.40 27.21
C SER A 68 17.85 15.49 28.39
N ASP A 69 18.33 14.24 28.38
CA ASP A 69 17.82 13.18 29.26
C ASP A 69 18.84 12.69 30.30
N GLY A 70 20.05 13.27 30.31
CA GLY A 70 21.14 12.99 31.24
C GLY A 70 22.03 11.81 30.84
N ASP A 71 23.08 11.58 31.62
CA ASP A 71 24.13 10.59 31.33
C ASP A 71 23.79 9.14 31.74
N THR A 72 22.58 8.89 32.23
CA THR A 72 22.14 7.56 32.68
C THR A 72 21.28 6.90 31.62
N TRP A 73 21.53 5.62 31.32
CA TRP A 73 20.73 4.86 30.36
C TRP A 73 19.34 4.56 30.92
N LYS A 74 18.31 5.17 30.34
CA LYS A 74 16.89 5.04 30.70
C LYS A 74 16.10 4.30 29.62
N THR A 75 15.14 3.49 30.04
CA THR A 75 14.18 2.81 29.17
C THR A 75 13.37 3.81 28.35
N ILE A 76 13.17 3.53 27.06
CA ILE A 76 12.43 4.29 26.03
C ILE A 76 12.99 5.69 25.71
N LEU A 77 13.51 6.41 26.71
CA LEU A 77 13.98 7.79 26.58
C LEU A 77 15.39 7.90 26.02
N SER A 78 16.32 7.04 26.46
CA SER A 78 17.72 7.15 26.03
C SER A 78 17.94 6.53 24.66
N GLU A 79 18.54 7.32 23.78
CA GLU A 79 19.04 6.92 22.48
C GLU A 79 20.52 6.60 22.61
N VAL A 80 20.91 5.35 22.36
CA VAL A 80 22.27 4.86 22.57
C VAL A 80 22.90 4.28 21.31
N LYS A 81 24.22 4.46 21.19
CA LYS A 81 25.08 3.72 20.26
C LYS A 81 25.89 2.72 21.05
N LEU A 82 26.01 1.51 20.51
CA LEU A 82 26.84 0.46 21.06
C LEU A 82 28.09 0.34 20.19
N LEU A 83 29.23 0.72 20.75
CA LEU A 83 30.51 0.75 20.07
C LEU A 83 31.37 -0.42 20.53
N HIS A 84 31.75 -1.29 19.61
CA HIS A 84 32.62 -2.41 19.95
C HIS A 84 34.02 -1.91 20.31
N VAL A 85 34.56 -2.33 21.45
CA VAL A 85 35.81 -1.78 21.99
C VAL A 85 37.02 -2.12 21.12
N ASN A 86 37.12 -3.36 20.63
CA ASN A 86 38.31 -3.82 19.93
C ASN A 86 38.37 -3.33 18.47
N THR A 87 37.24 -3.34 17.77
CA THR A 87 37.18 -2.98 16.35
C THR A 87 36.67 -1.57 16.09
N SER A 88 36.20 -0.86 17.12
CA SER A 88 35.53 0.45 17.01
C SER A 88 34.29 0.45 16.12
N ALA A 89 33.76 -0.72 15.78
CA ALA A 89 32.57 -0.86 14.95
C ALA A 89 31.31 -0.51 15.76
N ALA A 90 30.38 0.23 15.15
CA ALA A 90 29.10 0.56 15.76
C ALA A 90 28.04 -0.47 15.37
N LEU A 91 27.25 -0.93 16.35
CA LEU A 91 26.10 -1.82 16.13
C LEU A 91 25.04 -1.11 15.28
N LYS A 92 24.67 -1.70 14.14
CA LYS A 92 23.77 -1.09 13.14
C LYS A 92 22.83 -2.13 12.54
N LEU A 93 21.62 -1.71 12.16
CA LEU A 93 20.78 -2.45 11.20
C LEU A 93 21.21 -2.12 9.77
N SER A 94 21.52 -3.14 8.95
CA SER A 94 21.93 -2.91 7.56
C SER A 94 20.75 -2.51 6.65
N GLY A 95 19.54 -2.92 7.02
CA GLY A 95 18.32 -2.72 6.24
C GLY A 95 17.99 -3.87 5.27
N PHE A 96 18.89 -4.86 5.13
CA PHE A 96 18.61 -6.07 4.38
C PHE A 96 17.87 -7.11 5.24
N THR A 97 17.01 -7.90 4.60
CA THR A 97 16.37 -9.07 5.19
C THR A 97 17.18 -10.32 4.88
N LEU A 98 17.43 -11.13 5.90
CA LEU A 98 18.08 -12.42 5.73
C LEU A 98 17.17 -13.40 4.97
N PRO A 99 17.70 -14.38 4.24
CA PRO A 99 16.91 -15.42 3.60
C PRO A 99 16.19 -16.33 4.59
N ASP A 100 15.58 -17.40 4.08
CA ASP A 100 14.82 -18.36 4.89
C ASP A 100 15.65 -18.98 6.04
N TRP A 101 16.98 -19.10 5.90
CA TRP A 101 17.86 -19.58 6.99
C TRP A 101 17.91 -18.62 8.20
N GLY A 102 17.71 -17.32 7.97
CA GLY A 102 17.64 -16.27 8.99
C GLY A 102 16.21 -15.88 9.31
N PHE A 103 15.23 -16.72 8.94
CA PHE A 103 13.80 -16.51 9.18
C PHE A 103 13.26 -15.15 8.69
N ARG A 104 13.86 -14.57 7.63
CA ARG A 104 13.48 -13.25 7.09
C ARG A 104 13.61 -12.10 8.07
N GLN A 105 14.47 -12.25 9.08
CA GLN A 105 14.80 -11.18 10.03
C GLN A 105 15.75 -10.15 9.41
N LEU A 106 15.83 -8.96 10.00
CA LEU A 106 16.75 -7.92 9.55
C LEU A 106 18.19 -8.26 9.93
N GLU A 107 19.14 -8.00 9.02
CA GLU A 107 20.57 -8.19 9.26
C GLU A 107 21.11 -7.09 10.20
N VAL A 108 21.90 -7.53 11.19
CA VAL A 108 22.59 -6.69 12.17
C VAL A 108 24.09 -6.74 11.88
N VAL A 109 24.74 -5.58 11.78
CA VAL A 109 26.13 -5.45 11.32
C VAL A 109 26.94 -4.46 12.15
N GLY A 110 28.26 -4.65 12.17
CA GLY A 110 29.23 -3.74 12.80
C GLY A 110 29.82 -2.78 11.77
N ASP A 111 29.41 -1.52 11.79
CA ASP A 111 29.85 -0.51 10.83
C ASP A 111 31.04 0.31 11.39
N LYS A 112 32.21 0.21 10.75
CA LYS A 112 33.41 0.99 11.11
C LYS A 112 33.34 2.44 10.62
N MET A 113 32.47 2.75 9.65
CA MET A 113 32.37 4.06 8.98
C MET A 113 31.28 4.97 9.59
N ALA A 114 30.93 4.77 10.87
CA ALA A 114 29.86 5.51 11.55
C ALA A 114 30.23 6.96 11.95
N LYS A 115 30.87 7.73 11.05
CA LYS A 115 31.11 9.18 11.27
C LYS A 115 29.85 10.05 11.08
N GLY A 116 28.73 9.44 10.64
CA GLY A 116 27.42 10.10 10.53
C GLY A 116 26.40 9.53 11.53
N SER A 117 25.53 10.39 12.05
CA SER A 117 24.38 9.95 12.85
C SER A 117 23.28 9.42 11.92
N HIS A 118 23.34 8.14 11.57
CA HIS A 118 22.23 7.47 10.89
C HIS A 118 21.24 6.89 11.92
N PRO A 119 19.92 6.96 11.67
CA PRO A 119 18.92 6.44 12.60
C PRO A 119 19.07 4.93 12.86
N SER A 120 19.62 4.18 11.91
CA SER A 120 19.85 2.73 12.04
C SER A 120 20.99 2.35 13.00
N LEU A 121 21.75 3.32 13.51
CA LEU A 121 22.79 3.16 14.53
C LEU A 121 22.27 3.41 15.95
N VAL A 122 21.07 3.96 16.06
CA VAL A 122 20.49 4.39 17.33
C VAL A 122 19.63 3.25 17.88
N TRP A 123 19.92 2.85 19.11
CA TRP A 123 19.20 1.82 19.83
C TRP A 123 18.51 2.43 21.03
N ASN A 124 17.38 1.86 21.41
CA ASN A 124 16.67 2.18 22.63
C ASN A 124 16.33 0.88 23.37
N VAL A 125 16.10 0.98 24.68
CA VAL A 125 15.63 -0.15 25.48
C VAL A 125 14.13 0.00 25.66
N GLU A 126 13.34 -0.87 25.06
CA GLU A 126 11.87 -0.83 25.18
C GLU A 126 11.39 -1.39 26.53
N GLU A 127 11.98 -2.51 26.95
CA GLU A 127 11.63 -3.18 28.20
C GLU A 127 12.87 -3.30 29.10
N HIS A 128 12.74 -2.92 30.36
CA HIS A 128 13.77 -3.15 31.37
C HIS A 128 13.18 -4.03 32.48
N ARG A 129 13.79 -5.20 32.67
CA ARG A 129 13.48 -6.13 33.75
C ARG A 129 14.73 -6.33 34.60
N TYR A 130 14.58 -6.31 35.91
CA TYR A 130 15.62 -6.75 36.84
C TYR A 130 15.10 -7.95 37.64
N GLY A 131 15.81 -9.07 37.55
CA GLY A 131 15.45 -10.28 38.27
C GLY A 131 15.74 -10.10 39.76
N LYS A 132 14.73 -10.32 40.60
CA LYS A 132 14.89 -10.32 42.07
C LYS A 132 15.30 -11.69 42.59
N SER A 133 14.98 -12.76 41.85
CA SER A 133 15.26 -14.14 42.25
C SER A 133 16.68 -14.62 41.88
N ARG A 134 17.21 -15.53 42.72
CA ARG A 134 18.50 -16.20 42.57
C ARG A 134 18.44 -17.44 41.67
N GLU A 135 17.28 -18.09 41.56
CA GLU A 135 17.15 -19.37 40.85
C GLU A 135 16.93 -19.18 39.34
N GLN A 136 17.39 -20.12 38.52
CA GLN A 136 17.26 -20.03 37.06
C GLN A 136 15.82 -20.22 36.59
N ALA A 137 15.10 -21.20 37.16
CA ALA A 137 13.72 -21.50 36.80
C ALA A 137 12.77 -20.32 37.10
N GLU A 138 12.97 -19.65 38.24
CA GLU A 138 12.17 -18.48 38.61
C GLU A 138 12.46 -17.28 37.69
N ARG A 139 13.70 -17.10 37.22
CA ARG A 139 14.05 -16.08 36.21
C ARG A 139 13.39 -16.34 34.85
N GLU A 140 13.35 -17.59 34.42
CA GLU A 140 12.63 -17.98 33.20
C GLU A 140 11.13 -17.68 33.35
N GLN A 141 10.55 -17.95 34.52
CA GLN A 141 9.16 -17.61 34.80
C GLN A 141 8.89 -16.09 34.83
N GLU A 142 9.81 -15.29 35.40
CA GLU A 142 9.76 -13.81 35.38
C GLU A 142 9.92 -13.21 33.95
N LEU A 143 10.59 -13.93 33.04
CA LEU A 143 10.67 -13.55 31.62
C LEU A 143 9.35 -13.79 30.87
N HIS A 144 8.53 -14.73 31.34
CA HIS A 144 7.24 -15.05 30.72
C HIS A 144 6.06 -14.22 31.24
N THR A 145 6.24 -13.44 32.32
CA THR A 145 5.19 -12.54 32.80
C THR A 145 5.11 -11.25 31.96
N PRO A 146 3.91 -10.67 31.80
CA PRO A 146 3.74 -9.41 31.08
C PRO A 146 4.39 -8.25 31.85
N VAL A 147 5.12 -7.38 31.14
CA VAL A 147 5.75 -6.19 31.74
C VAL A 147 4.71 -5.13 32.05
N GLN A 148 4.78 -4.59 33.25
CA GLN A 148 4.06 -3.37 33.62
C GLN A 148 4.82 -2.18 33.02
N MET A 149 4.37 -1.72 31.85
CA MET A 149 4.95 -0.55 31.19
C MET A 149 4.46 0.73 31.86
N ASP A 150 5.25 1.30 32.76
CA ASP A 150 4.91 2.57 33.44
C ASP A 150 5.19 3.83 32.59
N VAL A 151 5.74 3.66 31.38
CA VAL A 151 6.07 4.79 30.49
C VAL A 151 4.88 5.07 29.57
N GLY A 152 3.94 5.87 30.07
CA GLY A 152 2.93 6.53 29.25
C GLY A 152 3.61 7.50 28.30
N ARG A 153 4.01 7.03 27.11
CA ARG A 153 4.41 7.92 26.01
C ARG A 153 3.14 8.66 25.57
N ASN A 154 2.87 9.78 26.23
CA ASN A 154 1.79 10.71 25.88
C ASN A 154 2.16 11.42 24.57
N LEU A 155 2.26 10.65 23.48
CA LEU A 155 2.35 11.18 22.13
C LEU A 155 1.08 12.00 21.88
N SER A 156 1.27 13.25 21.43
CA SER A 156 0.13 14.07 21.03
C SER A 156 -0.60 13.39 19.87
N PHE A 157 -1.91 13.66 19.75
CA PHE A 157 -2.69 13.18 18.62
C PHE A 157 -2.05 13.55 17.28
N MET A 158 -1.53 14.79 17.16
CA MET A 158 -0.89 15.27 15.93
C MET A 158 0.40 14.52 15.61
N ALA A 159 1.20 14.14 16.61
CA ALA A 159 2.39 13.32 16.38
C ALA A 159 2.01 11.94 15.83
N ARG A 160 1.01 11.28 16.44
CA ARG A 160 0.50 9.98 15.96
C ARG A 160 -0.09 10.09 14.55
N PHE A 161 -0.82 11.16 14.28
CA PHE A 161 -1.41 11.41 12.96
C PHE A 161 -0.32 11.53 11.89
N TRP A 162 0.69 12.39 12.10
CA TRP A 162 1.77 12.57 11.13
C TRP A 162 2.61 11.33 10.93
N GLU A 163 2.92 10.61 12.01
CA GLU A 163 3.63 9.33 11.93
C GLU A 163 2.84 8.32 11.06
N LEU A 164 1.53 8.23 11.27
CA LEU A 164 0.67 7.34 10.50
C LEU A 164 0.59 7.76 9.02
N GLN A 165 0.40 9.05 8.72
CA GLN A 165 0.36 9.54 7.33
C GLN A 165 1.69 9.27 6.61
N TRP A 166 2.82 9.49 7.28
CA TRP A 166 4.14 9.20 6.72
C TRP A 166 4.32 7.71 6.43
N LYS A 167 3.89 6.85 7.35
CA LYS A 167 3.90 5.40 7.15
C LYS A 167 3.01 4.99 5.98
N MET A 168 1.80 5.52 5.85
CA MET A 168 0.91 5.21 4.71
C MET A 168 1.48 5.65 3.36
N LEU A 169 2.20 6.77 3.30
CA LEU A 169 2.83 7.27 2.07
C LEU A 169 4.09 6.51 1.68
N THR A 170 4.90 6.11 2.66
CA THR A 170 6.20 5.44 2.44
C THR A 170 6.10 3.93 2.38
N MET A 171 4.98 3.34 2.81
CA MET A 171 4.75 1.90 2.73
C MET A 171 4.76 1.45 1.27
N ARG A 172 5.87 0.82 0.87
CA ARG A 172 5.98 0.05 -0.37
C ARG A 172 5.45 -1.34 -0.10
N SER A 173 4.28 -1.65 -0.64
CA SER A 173 3.82 -3.03 -0.69
C SER A 173 4.51 -3.70 -1.86
N GLU A 174 5.50 -4.55 -1.58
CA GLU A 174 5.94 -5.57 -2.54
C GLU A 174 4.81 -6.60 -2.67
N SER A 175 3.74 -6.21 -3.36
CA SER A 175 2.62 -7.10 -3.62
C SER A 175 3.04 -8.06 -4.73
N PRO A 176 2.96 -9.39 -4.52
CA PRO A 176 3.09 -10.32 -5.63
C PRO A 176 2.03 -10.02 -6.68
N GLU A 177 2.38 -10.13 -7.96
CA GLU A 177 1.47 -9.89 -9.07
C GLU A 177 0.21 -10.75 -8.90
N HIS A 178 -0.94 -10.09 -8.71
CA HIS A 178 -2.22 -10.78 -8.55
C HIS A 178 -2.79 -11.15 -9.91
N LYS A 179 -3.37 -12.36 -10.04
CA LYS A 179 -3.92 -12.86 -11.32
C LYS A 179 -4.92 -11.90 -12.00
N TYR A 180 -5.77 -11.24 -11.21
CA TYR A 180 -6.77 -10.28 -11.72
C TYR A 180 -6.27 -8.82 -11.75
N CYS A 181 -4.95 -8.59 -11.69
CA CYS A 181 -4.38 -7.27 -11.92
C CYS A 181 -4.66 -6.82 -13.36
N SER A 182 -4.86 -5.52 -13.54
CA SER A 182 -5.29 -4.93 -14.82
C SER A 182 -4.58 -3.61 -15.06
N ALA A 183 -4.26 -3.30 -16.32
CA ALA A 183 -3.66 -2.02 -16.67
C ALA A 183 -4.76 -0.94 -16.80
N PRO A 184 -4.42 0.35 -16.58
CA PRO A 184 -5.39 1.43 -16.74
C PRO A 184 -6.07 1.50 -18.11
N LEU A 185 -5.38 1.09 -19.19
CA LEU A 185 -5.94 1.07 -20.54
C LEU A 185 -7.04 0.02 -20.72
N ASP A 186 -6.88 -1.15 -20.07
CA ASP A 186 -7.81 -2.27 -20.13
C ASP A 186 -9.18 -1.92 -19.52
N TRP A 187 -9.20 -0.91 -18.64
CA TRP A 187 -10.43 -0.42 -18.03
C TRP A 187 -11.31 0.27 -19.05
N VAL A 188 -10.76 1.11 -19.92
CA VAL A 188 -11.57 1.86 -20.91
C VAL A 188 -12.29 0.90 -21.84
N THR A 189 -11.63 -0.18 -22.26
CA THR A 189 -12.20 -1.20 -23.13
C THR A 189 -13.08 -2.20 -22.40
N LEU A 190 -13.06 -2.29 -21.06
CA LEU A 190 -13.69 -3.36 -20.27
C LEU A 190 -13.14 -4.74 -20.69
N ASP A 191 -11.81 -4.85 -20.81
CA ASP A 191 -11.14 -6.11 -21.17
C ASP A 191 -11.09 -7.07 -19.97
N THR A 192 -11.02 -6.53 -18.75
CA THR A 192 -10.80 -7.35 -17.54
C THR A 192 -12.09 -7.57 -16.74
N SER A 193 -12.19 -8.73 -16.11
CA SER A 193 -13.23 -9.07 -15.12
C SER A 193 -12.58 -9.61 -13.85
N ILE A 194 -13.12 -9.30 -12.68
CA ILE A 194 -12.57 -9.77 -11.40
C ILE A 194 -13.55 -10.76 -10.77
N ALA A 195 -13.13 -11.99 -10.52
CA ALA A 195 -13.94 -12.93 -9.76
C ALA A 195 -13.77 -12.69 -8.25
N TYR A 196 -14.87 -12.37 -7.56
CA TYR A 196 -14.88 -12.19 -6.11
C TYR A 196 -15.17 -13.47 -5.36
N TRP A 197 -16.07 -14.30 -5.90
CA TRP A 197 -16.53 -15.48 -5.20
C TRP A 197 -16.95 -16.57 -6.19
N LEU A 198 -16.69 -17.81 -5.83
CA LEU A 198 -17.16 -19.00 -6.52
C LEU A 198 -17.67 -19.97 -5.46
N HIS A 199 -18.91 -20.43 -5.59
CA HIS A 199 -19.47 -21.38 -4.65
C HIS A 199 -18.68 -22.72 -4.71
N PRO A 200 -18.37 -23.35 -3.56
CA PRO A 200 -17.57 -24.58 -3.56
C PRO A 200 -18.24 -25.75 -4.29
N ARG A 201 -19.57 -25.87 -4.23
CA ARG A 201 -20.32 -27.04 -4.75
C ARG A 201 -21.17 -26.77 -5.99
N THR A 202 -21.47 -25.51 -6.27
CA THR A 202 -22.32 -25.11 -7.41
C THR A 202 -21.50 -24.21 -8.33
N THR A 203 -22.03 -23.92 -9.52
CA THR A 203 -21.42 -23.01 -10.50
C THR A 203 -21.77 -21.53 -10.24
N ALA A 204 -22.40 -21.23 -9.10
CA ALA A 204 -22.69 -19.86 -8.68
C ALA A 204 -21.40 -19.08 -8.46
N GLN A 205 -21.32 -17.88 -9.01
CA GLN A 205 -20.15 -17.01 -8.90
C GLN A 205 -20.53 -15.54 -8.88
N ILE A 206 -19.75 -14.75 -8.15
CA ILE A 206 -19.86 -13.30 -8.12
C ILE A 206 -18.64 -12.71 -8.82
N GLN A 207 -18.90 -11.88 -9.83
CA GLN A 207 -17.86 -11.23 -10.62
C GLN A 207 -18.10 -9.73 -10.73
N LEU A 208 -17.03 -8.95 -10.62
CA LEU A 208 -17.01 -7.57 -11.04
C LEU A 208 -16.93 -7.50 -12.56
N LEU A 209 -18.06 -7.20 -13.18
CA LEU A 209 -18.15 -6.93 -14.60
C LEU A 209 -19.07 -5.73 -14.81
N GLY A 210 -18.56 -4.71 -15.51
CA GLY A 210 -19.37 -3.54 -15.88
C GLY A 210 -20.46 -3.91 -16.89
N ASN A 211 -21.55 -3.15 -16.92
CA ASN A 211 -22.53 -3.26 -18.00
C ASN A 211 -21.90 -2.72 -19.30
N PRO A 212 -21.63 -3.56 -20.32
CA PRO A 212 -20.92 -3.14 -21.52
C PRO A 212 -21.62 -2.00 -22.26
N VAL A 213 -22.96 -2.01 -22.29
CA VAL A 213 -23.75 -0.96 -22.97
C VAL A 213 -23.51 0.38 -22.30
N ILE A 214 -23.60 0.46 -20.97
CA ILE A 214 -23.32 1.70 -20.23
C ILE A 214 -21.86 2.11 -20.42
N TRP A 215 -20.93 1.16 -20.33
CA TRP A 215 -19.50 1.40 -20.41
C TRP A 215 -19.08 2.04 -21.73
N TYR A 216 -19.45 1.40 -22.85
CA TYR A 216 -19.16 1.94 -24.18
C TYR A 216 -19.93 3.22 -24.47
N SER A 217 -21.16 3.35 -23.95
CA SER A 217 -21.92 4.60 -24.09
C SER A 217 -21.21 5.75 -23.39
N ALA A 218 -20.73 5.54 -22.16
CA ALA A 218 -20.00 6.55 -21.38
C ALA A 218 -18.72 7.02 -22.11
N ASN A 219 -17.94 6.08 -22.66
CA ASN A 219 -16.78 6.41 -23.49
C ASN A 219 -17.17 7.16 -24.77
N ALA A 220 -18.22 6.71 -25.47
CA ALA A 220 -18.73 7.39 -26.66
C ALA A 220 -19.22 8.81 -26.34
N GLY A 221 -19.91 8.99 -25.22
CA GLY A 221 -20.36 10.30 -24.72
C GLY A 221 -19.20 11.25 -24.43
N ALA A 222 -18.12 10.75 -23.82
CA ALA A 222 -16.90 11.53 -23.60
C ALA A 222 -16.22 11.94 -24.92
N ILE A 223 -16.15 11.03 -25.90
CA ILE A 223 -15.60 11.34 -27.23
C ILE A 223 -16.48 12.37 -27.95
N ILE A 224 -17.80 12.18 -27.99
CA ILE A 224 -18.75 13.10 -28.61
C ILE A 224 -18.65 14.48 -27.97
N TYR A 225 -18.61 14.56 -26.64
CA TYR A 225 -18.40 15.82 -25.92
C TYR A 225 -17.11 16.50 -26.38
N THR A 226 -16.00 15.77 -26.38
CA THR A 226 -14.68 16.33 -26.73
C THR A 226 -14.67 16.86 -28.17
N VAL A 227 -15.24 16.11 -29.11
CA VAL A 227 -15.38 16.52 -30.51
C VAL A 227 -16.25 17.78 -30.64
N LEU A 228 -17.42 17.81 -29.99
CA LEU A 228 -18.30 18.98 -30.00
C LEU A 228 -17.65 20.20 -29.35
N PHE A 229 -16.97 20.01 -28.22
CA PHE A 229 -16.26 21.07 -27.52
C PHE A 229 -15.15 21.68 -28.39
N LEU A 230 -14.30 20.85 -28.99
CA LEU A 230 -13.28 21.30 -29.93
C LEU A 230 -13.88 22.00 -31.16
N PHE A 231 -14.98 21.48 -31.70
CA PHE A 231 -15.70 22.10 -32.81
C PHE A 231 -16.22 23.50 -32.45
N TYR A 232 -16.85 23.66 -31.28
CA TYR A 232 -17.32 24.97 -30.82
C TYR A 232 -16.17 25.94 -30.55
N LEU A 233 -15.06 25.47 -29.95
CA LEU A 233 -13.87 26.30 -29.75
C LEU A 233 -13.30 26.83 -31.09
N LEU A 234 -13.22 25.96 -32.11
CA LEU A 234 -12.76 26.35 -33.44
C LEU A 234 -13.69 27.38 -34.11
N ARG A 235 -15.00 27.23 -33.97
CA ARG A 235 -15.99 28.17 -34.52
C ARG A 235 -16.00 29.50 -33.78
N GLN A 236 -15.88 29.48 -32.45
CA GLN A 236 -15.74 30.68 -31.64
C GLN A 236 -14.47 31.47 -31.98
N ARG A 237 -13.36 30.78 -32.27
CA ARG A 237 -12.13 31.43 -32.76
C ARG A 237 -12.34 32.16 -34.10
N ARG A 238 -13.27 31.68 -34.92
CA ARG A 238 -13.72 32.33 -36.17
C ARG A 238 -14.87 33.33 -35.98
N ARG A 239 -15.22 33.66 -34.72
CA ARG A 239 -16.32 34.57 -34.35
C ARG A 239 -17.72 34.07 -34.79
N ILE A 240 -17.88 32.76 -34.95
CA ILE A 240 -19.17 32.12 -35.23
C ILE A 240 -19.70 31.54 -33.93
N TYR A 241 -20.87 32.01 -33.49
CA TYR A 241 -21.52 31.60 -32.25
C TYR A 241 -22.78 30.78 -32.56
N ASP A 242 -22.69 29.46 -32.44
CA ASP A 242 -23.78 28.54 -32.83
C ASP A 242 -24.84 28.32 -31.76
N ILE A 243 -24.46 28.52 -30.50
CA ILE A 243 -25.30 28.24 -29.33
C ILE A 243 -25.42 29.47 -28.45
N PRO A 244 -26.56 29.64 -27.75
CA PRO A 244 -26.74 30.71 -26.76
C PRO A 244 -25.69 30.65 -25.66
N GLN A 245 -25.32 31.81 -25.11
CA GLN A 245 -24.28 31.92 -24.08
C GLN A 245 -24.57 31.07 -22.84
N GLY A 246 -25.84 30.99 -22.40
CA GLY A 246 -26.23 30.15 -21.25
C GLY A 246 -26.03 28.66 -21.51
N ALA A 247 -26.41 28.16 -22.69
CA ALA A 247 -26.21 26.76 -23.06
C ALA A 247 -24.71 26.42 -23.16
N TRP A 248 -23.89 27.34 -23.66
CA TRP A 248 -22.43 27.18 -23.69
C TRP A 248 -21.83 27.08 -22.29
N GLN A 249 -22.23 27.96 -21.36
CA GLN A 249 -21.75 27.92 -19.97
C GLN A 249 -22.12 26.61 -19.27
N SER A 250 -23.35 26.14 -19.44
CA SER A 250 -23.79 24.84 -18.89
C SER A 250 -23.00 23.68 -19.50
N PHE A 251 -22.77 23.69 -20.81
CA PHE A 251 -21.98 22.67 -21.51
C PHE A 251 -20.51 22.65 -21.05
N GLN A 252 -19.92 23.83 -20.85
CA GLN A 252 -18.57 23.97 -20.29
C GLN A 252 -18.49 23.45 -18.86
N LEU A 253 -19.45 23.82 -18.00
CA LEU A 253 -19.50 23.36 -16.61
C LEU A 253 -19.63 21.84 -16.53
N ALA A 254 -20.54 21.26 -17.32
CA ALA A 254 -20.75 19.81 -17.38
C ALA A 254 -19.46 19.06 -17.77
N GLY A 255 -18.75 19.51 -18.81
CA GLY A 255 -17.49 18.87 -19.20
C GLY A 255 -16.36 19.13 -18.23
N THR A 256 -16.24 20.34 -17.67
CA THR A 256 -15.18 20.65 -16.70
C THR A 256 -15.33 19.77 -15.46
N LEU A 257 -16.55 19.61 -14.95
CA LEU A 257 -16.83 18.75 -13.80
C LEU A 257 -16.63 17.27 -14.16
N CYS A 258 -17.25 16.79 -15.24
CA CYS A 258 -17.29 15.37 -15.55
C CYS A 258 -16.00 14.86 -16.21
N LEU A 259 -15.51 15.50 -17.29
CA LEU A 259 -14.26 15.10 -17.93
C LEU A 259 -13.04 15.51 -17.12
N GLY A 260 -13.05 16.70 -16.50
CA GLY A 260 -11.98 17.10 -15.60
C GLY A 260 -11.89 16.18 -14.38
N GLY A 261 -13.04 15.86 -13.77
CA GLY A 261 -13.11 14.90 -12.68
C GLY A 261 -12.72 13.48 -13.12
N TRP A 262 -13.11 13.03 -14.32
CA TRP A 262 -12.64 11.76 -14.89
C TRP A 262 -11.12 11.74 -15.03
N ALA A 263 -10.51 12.81 -15.56
CA ALA A 263 -9.06 12.91 -15.71
C ALA A 263 -8.33 12.84 -14.35
N VAL A 264 -8.83 13.56 -13.34
CA VAL A 264 -8.27 13.53 -11.98
C VAL A 264 -8.38 12.14 -11.34
N ASN A 265 -9.45 11.40 -11.62
CA ASN A 265 -9.66 10.06 -11.08
C ASN A 265 -9.10 8.93 -11.96
N TYR A 266 -8.51 9.23 -13.12
CA TYR A 266 -7.99 8.21 -14.04
C TYR A 266 -6.50 8.36 -14.32
N LEU A 267 -6.04 9.58 -14.61
CA LEU A 267 -4.64 9.83 -14.99
C LEU A 267 -3.61 9.48 -13.91
N PRO A 268 -3.84 9.69 -12.60
CA PRO A 268 -2.86 9.34 -11.58
C PRO A 268 -2.49 7.85 -11.58
N PHE A 269 -3.39 6.96 -12.01
CA PHE A 269 -3.13 5.52 -12.03
C PHE A 269 -2.05 5.11 -13.03
N PHE A 270 -1.78 5.91 -14.07
CA PHE A 270 -0.66 5.67 -14.99
C PHE A 270 0.72 5.94 -14.36
N LEU A 271 0.77 6.72 -13.29
CA LEU A 271 1.99 7.07 -12.57
C LEU A 271 2.25 6.17 -11.36
N MET A 272 1.33 5.25 -11.05
CA MET A 272 1.41 4.39 -9.87
C MET A 272 2.04 3.03 -10.21
N GLU A 273 3.13 2.69 -9.54
CA GLU A 273 3.80 1.38 -9.64
C GLU A 273 3.20 0.35 -8.66
N LYS A 274 1.87 0.32 -8.53
CA LYS A 274 1.15 -0.60 -7.62
C LYS A 274 0.32 -1.61 -8.40
N THR A 275 -0.09 -2.70 -7.76
CA THR A 275 -1.07 -3.63 -8.32
C THR A 275 -2.43 -2.93 -8.43
N LEU A 276 -2.93 -2.76 -9.67
CA LEU A 276 -4.18 -2.06 -9.94
C LEU A 276 -5.28 -3.02 -10.40
N PHE A 277 -6.52 -2.63 -10.17
CA PHE A 277 -7.72 -3.44 -10.41
C PHE A 277 -8.84 -2.60 -11.00
N LEU A 278 -9.73 -3.21 -11.76
CA LEU A 278 -10.87 -2.56 -12.42
C LEU A 278 -11.70 -1.64 -11.50
N TYR A 279 -11.89 -2.00 -10.23
CA TYR A 279 -12.69 -1.19 -9.31
C TYR A 279 -12.10 0.21 -9.04
N HIS A 280 -10.80 0.41 -9.26
CA HIS A 280 -10.17 1.74 -9.17
C HIS A 280 -10.70 2.71 -10.22
N TYR A 281 -11.18 2.19 -11.35
CA TYR A 281 -11.75 3.00 -12.43
C TYR A 281 -13.21 3.43 -12.18
N LEU A 282 -13.93 2.76 -11.27
CA LEU A 282 -15.36 3.02 -11.07
C LEU A 282 -15.69 4.49 -10.72
N PRO A 283 -14.92 5.20 -9.87
CA PRO A 283 -15.14 6.62 -9.62
C PRO A 283 -14.94 7.50 -10.86
N ALA A 284 -14.02 7.15 -11.74
CA ALA A 284 -13.83 7.88 -13.00
C ALA A 284 -14.99 7.59 -13.97
N LEU A 285 -15.43 6.32 -14.05
CA LEU A 285 -16.55 5.91 -14.87
C LEU A 285 -17.87 6.58 -14.46
N THR A 286 -18.15 6.75 -13.16
CA THR A 286 -19.37 7.42 -12.71
C THR A 286 -19.45 8.85 -13.22
N LEU A 287 -18.33 9.57 -13.26
CA LEU A 287 -18.25 10.91 -13.84
C LEU A 287 -18.48 10.91 -15.36
N GLN A 288 -17.99 9.89 -16.09
CA GLN A 288 -18.32 9.74 -17.50
C GLN A 288 -19.81 9.43 -17.73
N ILE A 289 -20.43 8.64 -16.85
CA ILE A 289 -21.87 8.35 -16.94
C ILE A 289 -22.68 9.63 -16.69
N LEU A 290 -22.28 10.47 -15.73
CA LEU A 290 -22.94 11.77 -15.47
C LEU A 290 -22.82 12.75 -16.64
N LEU A 291 -21.83 12.58 -17.52
CA LEU A 291 -21.69 13.38 -18.74
C LEU A 291 -22.72 13.02 -19.82
N LEU A 292 -23.30 11.81 -19.79
CA LEU A 292 -24.20 11.34 -20.85
C LEU A 292 -25.45 12.21 -21.01
N PRO A 293 -26.24 12.49 -19.96
CA PRO A 293 -27.48 13.25 -20.13
C PRO A 293 -27.24 14.66 -20.72
N PRO A 294 -26.29 15.47 -20.21
CA PRO A 294 -25.99 16.78 -20.80
C PRO A 294 -25.57 16.71 -22.28
N VAL A 295 -24.79 15.69 -22.66
CA VAL A 295 -24.37 15.49 -24.07
C VAL A 295 -25.56 15.12 -24.94
N LEU A 296 -26.40 14.19 -24.50
CA LEU A 296 -27.58 13.75 -25.25
C LEU A 296 -28.61 14.87 -25.41
N GLU A 297 -28.83 15.65 -24.35
CA GLU A 297 -29.68 16.85 -24.39
C GLU A 297 -29.14 17.89 -25.37
N HIS A 298 -27.84 18.16 -25.31
CA HIS A 298 -27.17 19.11 -26.22
C HIS A 298 -27.25 18.68 -27.67
N VAL A 299 -27.03 17.38 -27.96
CA VAL A 299 -27.17 16.82 -29.31
C VAL A 299 -28.61 16.97 -29.81
N ARG A 300 -29.60 16.65 -28.96
CA ARG A 300 -31.02 16.76 -29.33
C ARG A 300 -31.43 18.19 -29.68
N HIS A 301 -31.04 19.16 -28.86
CA HIS A 301 -31.51 20.55 -29.00
C HIS A 301 -30.70 21.40 -29.96
N HIS A 302 -29.38 21.19 -30.04
CA HIS A 302 -28.48 22.10 -30.77
C HIS A 302 -27.84 21.48 -32.01
N VAL A 303 -27.78 20.15 -32.12
CA VAL A 303 -27.20 19.47 -33.30
C VAL A 303 -28.30 19.00 -34.25
N ILE A 304 -29.37 18.40 -33.73
CA ILE A 304 -30.48 17.88 -34.53
C ILE A 304 -31.52 18.98 -34.80
N ARG A 305 -31.59 19.44 -36.05
CA ARG A 305 -32.50 20.54 -36.46
C ARG A 305 -33.90 20.09 -36.92
N SER A 306 -34.07 18.84 -37.34
CA SER A 306 -35.34 18.33 -37.89
C SER A 306 -36.15 17.61 -36.82
N ASP A 307 -37.44 17.95 -36.70
CA ASP A 307 -38.37 17.35 -35.72
C ASP A 307 -38.52 15.83 -35.92
N THR A 308 -38.54 15.37 -37.18
CA THR A 308 -38.59 13.93 -37.48
C THR A 308 -37.36 13.23 -36.92
N VAL A 309 -36.17 13.82 -37.08
CA VAL A 309 -34.91 13.24 -36.57
C VAL A 309 -34.85 13.32 -35.04
N GLN A 310 -35.41 14.35 -34.41
CA GLN A 310 -35.51 14.43 -32.94
C GLN A 310 -36.43 13.34 -32.37
N ASN A 311 -37.54 13.04 -33.05
CA ASN A 311 -38.43 11.94 -32.66
C ASN A 311 -37.75 10.59 -32.84
N THR A 312 -37.05 10.39 -33.96
CA THR A 312 -36.23 9.17 -34.18
C THR A 312 -35.13 9.03 -33.12
N PHE A 313 -34.45 10.13 -32.77
CA PHE A 313 -33.42 10.13 -31.73
C PHE A 313 -33.99 9.75 -30.36
N SER A 314 -35.16 10.31 -29.99
CA SER A 314 -35.85 9.94 -28.75
C SER A 314 -36.26 8.46 -28.73
N ALA A 315 -36.71 7.91 -29.86
CA ALA A 315 -36.99 6.48 -29.98
C ALA A 315 -35.72 5.62 -29.83
N VAL A 316 -34.60 6.03 -30.41
CA VAL A 316 -33.30 5.36 -30.24
C VAL A 316 -32.84 5.39 -28.78
N LEU A 317 -33.05 6.51 -28.08
CA LEU A 317 -32.75 6.60 -26.65
C LEU A 317 -33.57 5.62 -25.81
N LEU A 318 -34.86 5.43 -26.14
CA LEU A 318 -35.70 4.43 -25.47
C LEU A 318 -35.18 3.02 -25.71
N VAL A 319 -34.81 2.69 -26.95
CA VAL A 319 -34.20 1.39 -27.30
C VAL A 319 -32.89 1.18 -26.55
N TRP A 320 -32.05 2.21 -26.44
CA TRP A 320 -30.81 2.18 -25.69
C TRP A 320 -31.05 1.91 -24.19
N MET A 321 -32.01 2.61 -23.57
CA MET A 321 -32.39 2.38 -22.18
C MET A 321 -32.92 0.95 -21.95
N SER A 322 -33.75 0.43 -22.87
CA SER A 322 -34.20 -0.97 -22.83
C SER A 322 -33.03 -1.95 -22.96
N SER A 323 -32.04 -1.66 -23.82
CA SER A 323 -30.84 -2.48 -24.00
C SER A 323 -29.99 -2.55 -22.72
N ILE A 324 -29.88 -1.44 -21.97
CA ILE A 324 -29.21 -1.41 -20.67
C ILE A 324 -29.89 -2.37 -19.70
N ILE A 325 -31.22 -2.29 -19.59
CA ILE A 325 -32.00 -3.15 -18.69
C ILE A 325 -31.86 -4.62 -19.10
N LEU A 326 -31.99 -4.93 -20.39
CA LEU A 326 -31.82 -6.30 -20.90
C LEU A 326 -30.42 -6.86 -20.61
N THR A 327 -29.39 -6.05 -20.78
CA THR A 327 -28.00 -6.44 -20.49
C THR A 327 -27.80 -6.68 -19.00
N PHE A 328 -28.37 -5.82 -18.15
CA PHE A 328 -28.36 -6.04 -16.70
C PHE A 328 -29.10 -7.32 -16.32
N SER A 329 -30.29 -7.58 -16.86
CA SER A 329 -31.04 -8.81 -16.58
C SER A 329 -30.26 -10.07 -16.96
N LYS A 330 -29.49 -10.03 -18.06
CA LYS A 330 -28.62 -11.15 -18.47
C LYS A 330 -27.41 -11.35 -17.56
N LEU A 331 -26.79 -10.27 -17.10
CA LEU A 331 -25.59 -10.32 -16.24
C LEU A 331 -25.90 -10.40 -14.74
N CYS A 332 -27.15 -10.16 -14.35
CA CYS A 332 -27.67 -10.21 -12.97
C CYS A 332 -27.19 -11.45 -12.17
N PRO A 333 -27.19 -12.67 -12.73
CA PRO A 333 -26.71 -13.84 -12.00
C PRO A 333 -25.22 -13.78 -11.60
N LEU A 334 -24.38 -13.08 -12.38
CA LEU A 334 -22.96 -12.86 -12.06
C LEU A 334 -22.77 -11.76 -11.00
N THR A 335 -23.73 -10.86 -10.83
CA THR A 335 -23.67 -9.80 -9.82
C THR A 335 -24.14 -10.30 -8.46
N TYR A 336 -25.29 -11.00 -8.42
CA TYR A 336 -25.89 -11.50 -7.17
C TYR A 336 -25.42 -12.90 -6.78
N GLY A 337 -24.83 -13.65 -7.72
CA GLY A 337 -24.42 -15.04 -7.50
C GLY A 337 -25.57 -16.06 -7.59
N GLU A 338 -26.79 -15.62 -7.92
CA GLU A 338 -27.98 -16.47 -8.05
C GLU A 338 -28.81 -16.08 -9.28
N PRO A 339 -29.42 -17.05 -10.00
CA PRO A 339 -29.30 -18.50 -9.84
C PRO A 339 -27.95 -19.06 -10.32
N ALA A 340 -27.62 -20.29 -9.92
CA ALA A 340 -26.46 -20.99 -10.45
C ALA A 340 -26.66 -21.34 -11.93
N LEU A 341 -25.78 -20.82 -12.80
CA LEU A 341 -25.86 -21.02 -14.25
C LEU A 341 -25.11 -22.27 -14.69
N SER A 342 -25.62 -22.94 -15.73
CA SER A 342 -24.93 -24.06 -16.37
C SER A 342 -23.63 -23.59 -17.07
N PRO A 343 -22.65 -24.50 -17.30
CA PRO A 343 -21.43 -24.15 -18.03
C PRO A 343 -21.69 -23.58 -19.44
N GLN A 344 -22.78 -23.99 -20.09
CA GLN A 344 -23.16 -23.49 -21.41
C GLN A 344 -23.69 -22.05 -21.34
N GLU A 345 -24.49 -21.73 -20.33
CA GLU A 345 -24.97 -20.36 -20.07
C GLU A 345 -23.83 -19.44 -19.66
N LEU A 346 -22.88 -19.91 -18.84
CA LEU A 346 -21.70 -19.12 -18.49
C LEU A 346 -20.84 -18.81 -19.73
N ARG A 347 -20.74 -19.74 -20.68
CA ARG A 347 -20.06 -19.49 -21.97
C ARG A 347 -20.84 -18.49 -22.83
N SER A 348 -22.17 -18.50 -22.81
CA SER A 348 -22.97 -17.54 -23.59
C SER A 348 -22.93 -16.12 -23.00
N LEU A 349 -22.65 -15.99 -21.70
CA LEU A 349 -22.39 -14.68 -21.05
C LEU A 349 -20.98 -14.15 -21.29
N ARG A 350 -20.04 -14.99 -21.77
CA ARG A 350 -18.69 -14.56 -22.14
C ARG A 350 -18.69 -13.89 -23.51
N TRP A 351 -19.10 -12.63 -23.56
CA TRP A 351 -19.15 -11.86 -24.80
C TRP A 351 -17.77 -11.44 -25.32
N ARG A 352 -16.75 -11.50 -24.46
CA ARG A 352 -15.36 -11.19 -24.81
C ARG A 352 -14.46 -12.29 -24.28
N ASP A 353 -13.48 -12.67 -25.08
CA ASP A 353 -12.52 -13.71 -24.69
C ASP A 353 -11.66 -13.28 -23.50
N THR A 354 -11.46 -11.98 -23.30
CA THR A 354 -10.69 -11.44 -22.18
C THR A 354 -11.42 -11.54 -20.84
N TRP A 355 -12.74 -11.79 -20.83
CA TRP A 355 -13.49 -11.99 -19.59
C TRP A 355 -13.22 -13.38 -19.02
N ASP A 356 -12.53 -13.41 -17.90
CA ASP A 356 -12.17 -14.60 -17.12
C ASP A 356 -13.37 -15.11 -16.30
N ILE A 357 -14.42 -15.53 -17.01
CA ILE A 357 -15.56 -16.22 -16.39
C ILE A 357 -15.12 -17.63 -15.96
N LEU A 358 -15.26 -17.94 -14.66
CA LEU A 358 -14.84 -19.23 -14.14
C LEU A 358 -15.84 -20.30 -14.58
N ILE A 359 -15.39 -21.19 -15.45
CA ILE A 359 -16.19 -22.33 -15.94
C ILE A 359 -15.50 -23.61 -15.47
N ARG A 360 -16.15 -24.33 -14.55
CA ARG A 360 -15.70 -25.68 -14.18
C ARG A 360 -15.88 -26.63 -15.36
N LYS A 361 -14.85 -27.41 -15.66
CA LYS A 361 -14.89 -28.45 -16.70
C LYS A 361 -15.78 -29.60 -16.28
#